data_AF-A0A6P1DJS0-F1
#
_entry.id   AF-A0A6P1DJS0-F1
#
_cell.length_a   1.000
_cell.length_b   1.000
_cell.length_c   1.000
_cell.angle_alpha   90.00
_cell.angle_beta   90.00
_cell.angle_gamma   90.00
#
_symmetry.space_group_name_H-M   'P 1'
#
loop_
_entity.id
_entity.type
_entity.pdbx_description
1 polymer ?
#
loop_
_entity_poly.entity_id
_entity_poly.type
_entity_poly.pdbx_seq_one_letter_code
_entity_poly.pdbx_strand_id
1 'polypeptide(L)'
;MSTSKTLIELLFEKIEEYGKTNYELIKFKLLKSTALIVPSLISRLIIVLVIFCFTLILSIGIALFFGDLLGKLYYGFFIIAAFYLVIGIILHFFLFNWIKKPVADSIIKQILKQQ
;
A
#
# COMPACT_ATOMS: atom_id res chain seq x y z
N MET A 1 -16.84 20.63 49.87
CA MET A 1 -15.65 19.91 49.35
C MET A 1 -15.93 18.43 49.01
N SER A 2 -17.19 17.96 49.02
CA SER A 2 -17.56 16.54 48.76
C SER A 2 -18.05 16.27 47.33
N THR A 3 -18.69 17.24 46.66
CA THR A 3 -19.35 17.06 45.35
C THR A 3 -18.43 16.72 44.18
N SER A 4 -17.18 17.17 44.22
CA SER A 4 -16.20 16.92 43.15
C SER A 4 -15.70 15.47 43.14
N LYS A 5 -15.55 14.82 44.29
CA LYS A 5 -15.10 13.43 44.37
C LYS A 5 -16.14 12.47 43.79
N THR A 6 -17.42 12.71 44.08
CA THR A 6 -18.54 11.90 43.61
C THR A 6 -18.73 12.00 42.08
N LEU A 7 -18.52 13.19 41.51
CA LEU A 7 -18.53 13.37 40.05
C LEU A 7 -17.41 12.60 39.35
N ILE A 8 -16.22 12.56 39.95
CA ILE A 8 -15.08 11.81 39.40
C ILE A 8 -15.35 10.30 39.46
N GLU A 9 -15.91 9.78 40.55
CA GLU A 9 -16.31 8.36 40.67
C GLU A 9 -17.38 7.98 39.63
N LEU A 10 -18.43 8.80 39.48
CA LEU A 10 -19.49 8.54 38.50
C LEU A 10 -18.99 8.60 37.04
N LEU A 11 -18.02 9.47 36.75
CA LEU A 11 -17.37 9.51 35.44
C LEU A 11 -16.47 8.30 35.22
N PHE A 12 -15.74 7.85 36.24
CA PHE A 12 -14.86 6.69 36.14
C PHE A 12 -15.67 5.40 35.92
N GLU A 13 -16.80 5.25 36.62
CA GLU A 13 -17.72 4.12 36.48
C GLU A 13 -18.38 4.09 35.10
N LYS A 14 -18.79 5.25 34.55
CA LYS A 14 -19.21 5.36 33.15
C LYS A 14 -18.09 5.02 32.17
N ILE A 15 -16.86 5.48 32.41
CA ILE A 15 -15.73 5.19 31.50
C ILE A 15 -15.39 3.70 31.51
N GLU A 16 -15.50 3.03 32.67
CA GLU A 16 -15.27 1.60 32.80
C GLU A 16 -16.37 0.77 32.13
N GLU A 17 -17.64 1.15 32.30
CA GLU A 17 -18.79 0.49 31.67
C GLU A 17 -18.75 0.68 30.14
N TYR A 18 -18.45 1.89 29.66
CA TYR A 18 -18.31 2.19 28.24
C TYR A 18 -17.05 1.55 27.66
N GLY A 19 -15.96 1.43 28.43
CA GLY A 19 -14.72 0.76 28.04
C GLY A 19 -14.90 -0.75 27.89
N LYS A 20 -15.66 -1.39 28.79
CA LYS A 20 -15.97 -2.83 28.72
C LYS A 20 -16.75 -3.19 27.47
N THR A 21 -17.80 -2.43 27.13
CA THR A 21 -18.60 -2.69 25.91
C THR A 21 -17.80 -2.42 24.63
N ASN A 22 -16.97 -1.36 24.62
CA ASN A 22 -16.14 -1.06 23.47
C ASN A 22 -15.03 -2.10 23.23
N TYR A 23 -14.49 -2.72 24.29
CA TYR A 23 -13.47 -3.77 24.16
C TYR A 23 -13.97 -4.99 23.38
N GLU A 24 -15.20 -5.43 23.68
CA GLU A 24 -15.80 -6.58 23.00
C GLU A 24 -16.11 -6.27 21.53
N LEU A 25 -16.61 -5.06 21.27
CA LEU A 25 -16.86 -4.55 19.91
C LEU A 25 -15.57 -4.41 19.09
N ILE A 26 -14.49 -3.90 19.70
CA ILE A 26 -13.17 -3.76 19.05
C ILE A 26 -12.60 -5.13 18.73
N LYS A 27 -12.64 -6.09 19.65
CA LYS A 27 -12.17 -7.47 19.41
C LYS A 27 -12.90 -8.12 18.24
N PHE A 28 -14.23 -8.02 18.20
CA PHE A 28 -15.03 -8.60 17.12
C PHE A 28 -14.81 -7.90 15.76
N LYS A 29 -14.70 -6.56 15.78
CA LYS A 29 -14.44 -5.75 14.59
C LYS A 29 -13.04 -5.98 14.03
N LEU A 30 -12.02 -6.12 14.88
CA LEU A 30 -10.66 -6.46 14.48
C LEU A 30 -10.60 -7.83 13.83
N LEU A 31 -11.24 -8.85 14.41
CA LEU A 31 -11.28 -10.20 13.83
C LEU A 31 -11.97 -10.19 12.45
N LYS A 32 -13.15 -9.56 12.34
CA LYS A 32 -13.86 -9.46 11.05
C LYS A 32 -13.09 -8.64 10.02
N SER A 33 -12.51 -7.52 10.40
CA SER A 33 -11.78 -6.64 9.49
C SER A 33 -10.49 -7.29 9.01
N THR A 34 -9.76 -7.99 9.89
CA THR A 34 -8.56 -8.76 9.52
C THR A 34 -8.93 -9.91 8.57
N ALA A 35 -10.00 -10.66 8.86
CA ALA A 35 -10.46 -11.75 8.00
C ALA A 35 -10.90 -11.30 6.60
N LEU A 36 -11.34 -10.05 6.43
CA LEU A 36 -11.72 -9.49 5.13
C LEU A 36 -10.55 -8.83 4.40
N ILE A 37 -9.68 -8.11 5.12
CA ILE A 37 -8.60 -7.32 4.53
C ILE A 37 -7.39 -8.20 4.20
N VAL A 38 -6.98 -9.08 5.10
CA VAL A 38 -5.75 -9.89 4.93
C VAL A 38 -5.80 -10.77 3.67
N PRO A 39 -6.89 -11.51 3.37
CA PRO A 39 -6.94 -12.30 2.14
C PRO A 39 -6.88 -11.42 0.89
N SER A 40 -7.57 -10.28 0.88
CA SER A 40 -7.56 -9.36 -0.26
C SER A 40 -6.17 -8.78 -0.54
N LEU A 41 -5.40 -8.48 0.52
CA LEU A 41 -4.02 -8.00 0.41
C LEU A 41 -3.08 -9.11 -0.06
N ILE A 42 -3.20 -10.31 0.50
CA ILE A 42 -2.39 -11.48 0.11
C ILE A 42 -2.65 -11.84 -1.35
N SER A 43 -3.92 -11.93 -1.78
CA SER A 43 -4.27 -12.21 -3.17
C SER A 43 -3.69 -11.15 -4.12
N ARG A 44 -3.77 -9.87 -3.77
CA ARG A 44 -3.15 -8.79 -4.55
C ARG A 44 -1.63 -8.91 -4.60
N LEU A 45 -1.00 -9.23 -3.47
CA LEU A 45 0.45 -9.39 -3.38
C LEU A 45 0.94 -10.55 -4.25
N ILE A 46 0.22 -11.67 -4.26
CA ILE A 46 0.53 -12.83 -5.10
C ILE A 46 0.48 -12.43 -6.58
N ILE A 47 -0.55 -11.71 -7.01
CA ILE A 47 -0.68 -11.25 -8.41
C ILE A 47 0.49 -10.34 -8.79
N VAL A 48 0.83 -9.38 -7.93
CA VAL A 48 1.99 -8.49 -8.14
C VAL A 48 3.28 -9.29 -8.23
N LEU A 49 3.47 -10.26 -7.35
CA LEU A 49 4.66 -11.11 -7.32
C LEU A 49 4.79 -11.95 -8.60
N VAL A 50 3.68 -12.53 -9.10
CA VAL A 50 3.68 -13.29 -10.35
C VAL A 50 4.03 -12.41 -11.54
N ILE A 51 3.45 -11.22 -11.64
CA ILE A 51 3.76 -10.26 -12.71
C ILE A 51 5.23 -9.82 -12.62
N PHE A 52 5.72 -9.58 -11.41
CA PHE A 52 7.10 -9.19 -11.19
C PHE A 52 8.08 -10.30 -11.62
N CYS A 53 7.84 -11.55 -11.19
CA CYS A 53 8.62 -12.70 -11.63
C CYS A 53 8.57 -12.86 -13.16
N PHE A 54 7.38 -12.81 -13.76
CA PHE A 54 7.23 -12.90 -15.22
C PHE A 54 8.08 -11.86 -15.94
N THR A 55 8.02 -10.60 -15.48
CA THR A 55 8.79 -9.50 -16.06
C THR A 55 10.30 -9.72 -15.91
N LEU A 56 10.75 -10.24 -14.76
CA LEU A 56 12.17 -10.58 -14.55
C LEU A 56 12.65 -11.66 -15.53
N ILE A 57 11.92 -12.77 -15.66
CA ILE A 57 12.28 -13.84 -16.60
C ILE A 57 12.29 -13.29 -18.03
N LEU A 58 11.28 -12.49 -18.40
CA LEU A 58 11.19 -11.89 -19.73
C LEU A 58 12.39 -10.98 -20.02
N SER A 59 12.77 -10.12 -19.08
CA SER A 59 13.97 -9.28 -19.20
C SER A 59 15.23 -10.11 -19.39
N ILE A 60 15.41 -11.20 -18.64
CA ILE A 60 16.57 -12.09 -18.78
C ILE A 60 16.54 -12.79 -20.15
N GLY A 61 15.37 -13.25 -20.61
CA GLY A 61 15.22 -13.87 -21.93
C GLY A 61 15.58 -12.92 -23.06
N ILE A 62 15.13 -11.67 -22.99
CA ILE A 62 15.51 -10.60 -23.93
C ILE A 62 17.02 -10.35 -23.84
N ALA A 63 17.61 -10.35 -22.64
CA ALA A 63 19.05 -10.15 -22.44
C ALA A 63 19.88 -11.20 -23.15
N LEU A 64 19.48 -12.47 -23.00
CA LEU A 64 20.16 -13.60 -23.60
C LEU A 64 19.95 -13.63 -25.11
N PHE A 65 18.74 -13.34 -25.59
CA PHE A 65 18.45 -13.28 -27.02
C PHE A 65 19.28 -12.21 -27.73
N PHE A 66 19.33 -10.98 -27.20
CA PHE A 66 20.20 -9.93 -27.75
C PHE A 66 21.68 -10.23 -27.50
N GLY A 67 22.04 -10.82 -26.36
CA GLY A 67 23.41 -11.20 -26.05
C GLY A 67 23.99 -12.24 -27.01
N ASP A 68 23.17 -13.19 -27.46
CA ASP A 68 23.55 -14.23 -28.42
C ASP A 68 23.59 -13.67 -29.86
N LEU A 69 22.63 -12.82 -30.23
CA LEU A 69 22.61 -12.16 -31.55
C LEU A 69 23.82 -11.24 -31.79
N LEU A 70 24.31 -10.57 -30.73
CA LEU A 70 25.49 -9.70 -30.78
C LEU A 70 26.80 -10.46 -30.46
N GLY A 71 26.74 -11.77 -30.23
CA GLY A 71 27.90 -12.64 -29.97
C GLY A 71 28.60 -12.42 -28.62
N LYS A 72 28.13 -11.46 -27.79
CA LYS A 72 28.62 -11.19 -26.44
C LYS A 72 27.49 -10.78 -25.51
N LEU A 73 27.33 -11.52 -24.41
CA LEU A 73 26.30 -11.31 -23.38
C LEU A 73 26.26 -9.89 -22.79
N TYR A 74 27.40 -9.20 -22.76
CA TYR A 74 27.49 -7.83 -22.23
C TYR A 74 26.61 -6.82 -22.97
N TYR A 75 26.39 -7.01 -24.28
CA TYR A 75 25.55 -6.09 -25.06
C TYR A 75 24.06 -6.23 -24.74
N GLY A 76 23.59 -7.45 -24.45
CA GLY A 76 22.21 -7.69 -24.03
C GLY A 76 21.89 -6.97 -22.71
N PHE A 77 22.81 -7.02 -21.75
CA PHE A 77 22.69 -6.26 -20.50
C PHE A 77 22.72 -4.74 -20.71
N PHE A 78 23.54 -4.24 -21.64
CA PHE A 78 23.63 -2.80 -21.90
C PHE A 78 22.33 -2.22 -22.47
N ILE A 79 21.69 -2.96 -23.40
CA ILE A 79 20.38 -2.60 -23.97
C ILE A 79 19.29 -2.56 -22.90
N ILE A 80 19.29 -3.54 -22.00
CA ILE A 80 18.32 -3.61 -20.90
C ILE A 80 18.55 -2.49 -19.88
N ALA A 81 19.81 -2.19 -19.56
CA ALA A 81 20.15 -1.07 -18.69
C ALA A 81 19.66 0.26 -19.28
N ALA A 82 19.87 0.49 -20.58
CA ALA A 82 19.35 1.67 -21.26
C ALA A 82 17.81 1.72 -21.24
N PHE A 83 17.15 0.58 -21.46
CA PHE A 83 15.68 0.48 -21.41
C PHE A 83 15.12 0.80 -20.01
N TYR A 84 15.72 0.24 -18.95
CA TYR A 84 15.33 0.57 -17.58
C TYR A 84 15.57 2.04 -17.22
N LEU A 85 16.64 2.65 -17.75
CA LEU A 85 16.94 4.07 -17.56
C LEU A 85 15.86 4.95 -18.22
N VAL A 86 15.46 4.63 -19.45
CA VAL A 86 14.38 5.31 -20.17
C VAL A 86 13.05 5.17 -19.42
N ILE A 87 12.71 3.97 -18.95
CA ILE A 87 11.52 3.74 -18.12
C ILE A 87 11.58 4.57 -16.84
N GLY A 88 12.74 4.64 -16.17
CA GLY A 88 12.93 5.44 -14.96
C GLY A 88 12.70 6.93 -15.19
N ILE A 89 13.18 7.48 -16.31
CA ILE A 89 12.95 8.88 -16.69
C ILE A 89 11.46 9.13 -16.97
N ILE A 90 10.82 8.24 -17.74
CA ILE A 90 9.39 8.32 -18.06
C ILE A 90 8.57 8.26 -16.78
N LEU A 91 8.85 7.30 -15.89
CA LEU A 91 8.22 7.21 -14.57
C LEU A 91 8.45 8.48 -13.78
N HIS A 92 9.66 9.00 -13.66
CA HIS A 92 9.90 10.22 -12.89
C HIS A 92 9.04 11.40 -13.38
N PHE A 93 8.95 11.59 -14.70
CA PHE A 93 8.15 12.66 -15.29
C PHE A 93 6.63 12.42 -15.15
N PHE A 94 6.20 11.18 -15.42
CA PHE A 94 4.79 10.81 -15.41
C PHE A 94 4.26 10.72 -13.98
N LEU A 95 4.99 10.06 -13.06
CA LEU A 95 4.66 9.89 -11.65
C LEU A 95 4.56 11.24 -10.92
N PHE A 96 5.45 12.19 -11.24
CA PHE A 96 5.37 13.56 -10.69
C PHE A 96 4.06 14.26 -11.07
N ASN A 97 3.53 14.01 -12.27
CA ASN A 97 2.32 14.66 -12.76
C ASN A 97 1.02 13.85 -12.48
N TRP A 98 1.11 12.51 -12.46
CA TRP A 98 -0.01 11.59 -12.30
C TRP A 98 -0.33 11.21 -10.86
N ILE A 99 0.64 11.17 -9.94
CA ILE A 99 0.34 10.84 -8.53
C ILE A 99 -0.10 12.07 -7.75
N LYS A 100 0.55 13.22 -7.98
CA LYS A 100 0.26 14.44 -7.22
C LYS A 100 -1.20 14.89 -7.35
N LYS A 101 -1.77 14.85 -8.57
CA LYS A 101 -3.13 15.33 -8.86
C LYS A 101 -4.25 14.52 -8.19
N PRO A 102 -4.38 13.19 -8.42
CA PRO A 102 -5.45 12.41 -7.82
C PRO A 102 -5.26 12.19 -6.31
N VAL A 103 -4.03 12.20 -5.79
CA VAL A 103 -3.79 12.11 -4.34
C VAL A 103 -4.24 13.39 -3.64
N ALA A 104 -3.88 14.57 -4.19
CA ALA A 104 -4.35 15.84 -3.66
C ALA A 104 -5.88 15.97 -3.75
N ASP A 105 -6.46 15.65 -4.91
CA ASP A 105 -7.92 15.69 -5.09
C ASP A 105 -8.65 14.70 -4.17
N SER A 106 -8.11 13.50 -3.94
CA SER A 106 -8.72 12.51 -3.03
C SER A 106 -8.68 12.96 -1.57
N ILE A 107 -7.59 13.61 -1.13
CA ILE A 107 -7.48 14.17 0.22
C ILE A 107 -8.47 15.33 0.39
N ILE A 108 -8.53 16.24 -0.59
CA ILE A 108 -9.44 17.39 -0.54
C ILE A 108 -10.90 16.91 -0.52
N LYS A 109 -11.27 15.93 -1.34
CA LYS A 109 -12.64 15.40 -1.40
C LYS A 109 -13.06 14.68 -0.11
N GLN A 110 -12.12 14.06 0.61
CA GLN A 110 -12.42 13.48 1.93
C GLN A 110 -12.68 14.54 2.99
N ILE A 111 -11.91 15.63 2.99
CA ILE A 111 -12.06 16.73 3.94
C ILE A 111 -13.34 17.52 3.66
N LEU A 112 -13.63 17.81 2.39
CA LEU A 112 -14.79 18.62 2.00
C LEU A 112 -16.13 17.89 2.17
N LYS A 113 -16.13 16.55 2.24
CA LYS A 113 -17.32 15.73 2.54
C LYS A 113 -17.63 15.66 4.04
N GLN A 114 -16.75 16.19 4.90
CA GLN A 114 -16.99 16.28 6.35
C GLN A 114 -17.56 17.63 6.81
N GLN A 115 -17.78 18.58 5.89
CA GLN A 115 -18.64 19.75 6.12
C GLN A 115 -20.03 19.51 5.55
#